data_AF-A0A8H7LZ68-F1
#
_entry.id   AF-A0A8H7LZ68-F1
#
_cell.length_a   1.000
_cell.length_b   1.000
_cell.length_c   1.000
_cell.angle_alpha   90.00
_cell.angle_beta   90.00
_cell.angle_gamma   90.00
#
_symmetry.space_group_name_H-M   'P 1'
#
loop_
_entity.id
_entity.type
_entity.pdbx_description
1 polymer ?
#
loop_
_entity_poly.entity_id
_entity_poly.type
_entity_poly.pdbx_seq_one_letter_code
_entity_poly.pdbx_strand_id
1 'polypeptide(L)'
;MRVAPTCSLILVIYHLKVFQHLAESLWRQLHAALAAFHVTVTAETRLIHKEFREGESAHLLDEIDANRPFHLAIVFLTEGDPQGGWWHTSQHGNQKSSSVAEDQFLETCLHTLRKIAQRALTARVFGVSCGFNLQTKGSLNRIKEYLQRTAFTSIVLPSTCSLLMCEYLYMMPKSLSTVLLWCRLGSTLFGVWGRSKEARIHTGLVIMDRAEQKLTLNVRQVQYAPIALRPLGVQLPVARAICGCLENLQTDWAFKKQLPNGPEIIFIYCSRCCGMELQVGIFPGSRKQLVYHEVTFMSEVWDTNKGLFGFHPLRNVCMKLLPPNEGKKPHPVDIGQMWTKAGSKALADESSMNVAE
;
A
#
# COMPACT_ATOMS: atom_id res chain seq x y z
N MET A 1 37.20 -13.70 -3.44
CA MET A 1 36.27 -14.37 -4.37
C MET A 1 35.00 -14.72 -3.60
N ARG A 2 33.93 -13.91 -3.72
CA ARG A 2 32.64 -14.19 -3.08
C ARG A 2 31.70 -14.71 -4.16
N VAL A 3 31.56 -16.02 -4.23
CA VAL A 3 30.53 -16.67 -5.04
C VAL A 3 29.20 -16.36 -4.35
N ALA A 4 28.49 -15.34 -4.83
CA ALA A 4 27.09 -15.18 -4.49
C ALA A 4 26.34 -16.38 -5.11
N PRO A 5 25.36 -16.99 -4.42
CA PRO A 5 24.52 -17.97 -5.08
C PRO A 5 23.89 -17.27 -6.29
N THR A 6 24.13 -17.82 -7.48
CA THR A 6 23.56 -17.34 -8.75
C THR A 6 22.05 -17.53 -8.66
N CYS A 7 21.38 -16.47 -8.21
CA CYS A 7 19.95 -16.43 -8.04
C CYS A 7 19.30 -16.08 -9.39
N SER A 8 18.20 -16.75 -9.73
CA SER A 8 17.43 -16.45 -10.94
C SER A 8 16.09 -15.80 -10.60
N LEU A 9 15.58 -14.97 -11.50
CA LEU A 9 14.28 -14.34 -11.39
C LEU A 9 13.47 -14.62 -12.65
N ILE A 10 12.28 -15.19 -12.48
CA ILE A 10 11.24 -15.16 -13.51
C ILE A 10 10.36 -13.94 -13.23
N LEU A 11 10.22 -13.05 -14.21
CA LEU A 11 9.41 -11.86 -14.13
C LEU A 11 8.29 -11.87 -15.19
N VAL A 12 7.05 -11.86 -14.75
CA VAL A 12 5.89 -11.73 -15.65
C VAL A 12 5.27 -10.35 -15.46
N ILE A 13 5.17 -9.57 -16.53
CA ILE A 13 4.52 -8.25 -16.50
C ILE A 13 3.21 -8.34 -17.28
N TYR A 14 2.11 -8.42 -16.54
CA TYR A 14 0.78 -8.28 -17.12
C TYR A 14 0.45 -6.80 -17.34
N HIS A 15 -0.07 -6.45 -18.50
CA HIS A 15 -0.40 -5.07 -18.82
C HIS A 15 -1.71 -4.93 -19.60
N LEU A 16 -2.33 -3.76 -19.48
CA LEU A 16 -3.33 -3.31 -20.45
C LEU A 16 -2.64 -2.91 -21.75
N LYS A 17 -3.37 -2.97 -22.87
CA LYS A 17 -2.84 -2.64 -24.20
C LYS A 17 -2.22 -1.24 -24.25
N VAL A 18 -2.87 -0.26 -23.60
CA VAL A 18 -2.40 1.13 -23.47
C VAL A 18 -1.08 1.27 -22.73
N PHE A 19 -0.70 0.28 -21.92
CA PHE A 19 0.51 0.28 -21.12
C PHE A 19 1.61 -0.62 -21.70
N GLN A 20 1.50 -1.08 -22.96
CA GLN A 20 2.52 -1.94 -23.56
C GLN A 20 3.93 -1.31 -23.52
N HIS A 21 4.08 -0.07 -23.98
CA HIS A 21 5.38 0.61 -23.94
C HIS A 21 5.92 0.81 -22.52
N LEU A 22 5.02 1.01 -21.56
CA LEU A 22 5.38 1.12 -20.14
C LEU A 22 5.85 -0.24 -19.59
N ALA A 23 5.20 -1.34 -19.96
CA ALA A 23 5.61 -2.69 -19.59
C ALA A 23 6.99 -3.04 -20.13
N GLU A 24 7.24 -2.77 -21.42
CA GLU A 24 8.54 -2.99 -22.07
C GLU A 24 9.64 -2.14 -21.43
N SER A 25 9.33 -0.88 -21.09
CA SER A 25 10.27 0.01 -20.41
C SER A 25 10.61 -0.48 -18.99
N LEU A 26 9.60 -0.90 -18.21
CA LEU A 26 9.80 -1.47 -16.89
C LEU A 26 10.68 -2.72 -16.94
N TRP A 27 10.39 -3.61 -17.89
CA TRP A 27 11.19 -4.81 -18.12
C TRP A 27 12.66 -4.46 -18.32
N ARG A 28 12.97 -3.59 -19.30
CA ARG A 28 14.35 -3.19 -19.60
C ARG A 28 15.05 -2.57 -18.40
N GLN A 29 14.35 -1.73 -17.64
CA GLN A 29 14.91 -1.09 -16.45
C GLN A 29 15.20 -2.10 -15.33
N LEU A 30 14.31 -3.07 -15.09
CA LEU A 30 14.53 -4.14 -14.11
C LEU A 30 15.66 -5.07 -14.53
N HIS A 31 15.70 -5.48 -15.80
CA HIS A 31 16.78 -6.30 -16.33
C HIS A 31 18.14 -5.60 -16.16
N ALA A 32 18.25 -4.32 -16.56
CA ALA A 32 19.48 -3.56 -16.39
C ALA A 32 19.89 -3.42 -14.92
N ALA A 33 18.93 -3.18 -14.02
CA ALA A 33 19.21 -3.07 -12.58
C ALA A 33 19.68 -4.40 -11.96
N LEU A 34 19.10 -5.53 -12.40
CA LEU A 34 19.40 -6.86 -11.87
C LEU A 34 20.67 -7.47 -12.48
N ALA A 35 20.99 -7.15 -13.72
CA ALA A 35 22.23 -7.55 -14.38
C ALA A 35 23.47 -7.06 -13.60
N ALA A 36 23.39 -5.89 -12.96
CA ALA A 36 24.45 -5.37 -12.09
C ALA A 36 24.75 -6.27 -10.87
N PHE A 37 23.83 -7.16 -10.50
CA PHE A 37 23.98 -8.10 -9.39
C PHE A 37 24.22 -9.55 -9.83
N HIS A 38 24.50 -9.79 -11.12
CA HIS A 38 24.67 -11.12 -11.69
C HIS A 38 23.46 -12.05 -11.48
N VAL A 39 22.26 -11.48 -11.49
CA VAL A 39 21.00 -12.23 -11.40
C VAL A 39 20.54 -12.55 -12.83
N THR A 40 20.33 -13.83 -13.12
CA THR A 40 19.71 -14.24 -14.39
C THR A 40 18.24 -13.89 -14.35
N VAL A 41 17.76 -13.14 -15.34
CA VAL A 41 16.36 -12.73 -15.40
C VAL A 41 15.73 -13.21 -16.70
N THR A 42 14.71 -14.05 -16.57
CA THR A 42 13.80 -14.41 -17.65
C THR A 42 12.53 -13.59 -17.46
N ALA A 43 12.06 -12.91 -18.50
CA ALA A 43 10.81 -12.19 -18.40
C ALA A 43 9.97 -12.17 -19.65
N GLU A 44 8.66 -12.05 -19.40
CA GLU A 44 7.65 -11.96 -20.43
C GLU A 44 6.65 -10.87 -20.07
N THR A 45 6.30 -10.06 -21.07
CA THR A 45 5.19 -9.10 -20.99
C THR A 45 3.95 -9.71 -21.61
N ARG A 46 2.82 -9.70 -20.92
CA ARG A 46 1.58 -10.36 -21.34
C ARG A 46 0.39 -9.41 -21.21
N LEU A 47 -0.59 -9.53 -22.10
CA LEU A 47 -1.86 -8.84 -21.91
C LEU A 47 -2.66 -9.51 -20.78
N ILE A 48 -3.34 -8.70 -19.95
CA ILE A 48 -4.11 -9.15 -18.78
C ILE A 48 -5.17 -10.23 -19.09
N HIS A 49 -5.70 -10.27 -20.31
CA HIS A 49 -6.70 -11.25 -20.75
C HIS A 49 -6.11 -12.45 -21.50
N LYS A 50 -4.80 -12.52 -21.64
CA LYS A 50 -4.11 -13.58 -22.37
C LYS A 50 -3.37 -14.47 -21.39
N GLU A 51 -4.03 -15.54 -20.96
CA GLU A 51 -3.42 -16.58 -20.14
C GLU A 51 -2.18 -17.18 -20.82
N PHE A 52 -1.23 -17.68 -20.03
CA PHE A 52 -0.18 -18.55 -20.55
C PHE A 52 -0.79 -19.89 -20.96
N ARG A 53 -0.49 -20.34 -22.18
CA ARG A 53 -0.71 -21.74 -22.55
C ARG A 53 0.25 -22.62 -21.76
N GLU A 54 -0.11 -23.87 -21.50
CA GLU A 54 0.73 -24.77 -20.68
C GLU A 54 2.17 -24.87 -21.21
N GLY A 55 2.36 -24.93 -22.54
CA GLY A 55 3.69 -24.94 -23.16
C GLY A 55 4.50 -23.65 -22.98
N GLU A 56 3.85 -22.48 -22.95
CA GLU A 56 4.54 -21.19 -22.76
C GLU A 56 5.09 -21.08 -21.33
N SER A 57 4.32 -21.56 -20.33
CA SER A 57 4.78 -21.58 -18.94
C SER A 57 5.97 -22.52 -18.71
N ALA A 58 6.07 -23.61 -19.49
CA ALA A 58 7.20 -24.53 -19.45
C ALA A 58 8.46 -23.89 -20.05
N HIS A 59 8.33 -23.15 -21.15
CA HIS A 59 9.46 -22.44 -21.75
C HIS A 59 10.10 -21.42 -20.79
N LEU A 60 9.30 -20.69 -19.99
CA LEU A 60 9.85 -19.79 -18.96
C LEU A 60 10.71 -20.52 -17.92
N LEU A 61 10.38 -21.78 -17.63
CA LEU A 61 11.16 -22.62 -16.71
C LEU A 61 12.40 -23.20 -17.37
N ASP A 62 12.38 -23.46 -18.67
CA ASP A 62 13.53 -23.98 -19.42
C ASP A 62 14.62 -22.92 -19.62
N GLU A 63 14.25 -21.64 -19.67
CA GLU A 63 15.20 -20.54 -19.73
C GLU A 63 15.99 -20.32 -18.43
N ILE A 64 15.51 -20.87 -17.32
CA ILE A 64 16.23 -20.88 -16.05
C ILE A 64 16.80 -22.27 -15.77
N ASP A 65 17.95 -22.35 -15.09
CA ASP A 65 18.50 -23.64 -14.68
C ASP A 65 17.55 -24.32 -13.70
N ALA A 66 16.90 -25.41 -14.12
CA ALA A 66 15.87 -26.12 -13.38
C ALA A 66 16.33 -26.60 -11.98
N ASN A 67 17.65 -26.74 -11.79
CA ASN A 67 18.26 -27.18 -10.53
C ASN A 67 18.70 -26.01 -9.63
N ARG A 68 18.54 -24.75 -10.06
CA ARG A 68 18.90 -23.58 -9.27
C ARG A 68 17.70 -22.96 -8.56
N PRO A 69 17.90 -22.38 -7.37
CA PRO A 69 16.88 -21.59 -6.71
C PRO A 69 16.52 -20.35 -7.54
N PHE A 70 15.22 -20.10 -7.67
CA PHE A 70 14.70 -18.93 -8.37
C PHE A 70 13.55 -18.26 -7.62
N HIS A 71 13.32 -16.99 -7.91
CA HIS A 71 12.16 -16.23 -7.47
C HIS A 71 11.21 -16.00 -8.64
N LEU A 72 9.91 -15.92 -8.35
CA LEU A 72 8.88 -15.53 -9.29
C LEU A 72 8.30 -14.17 -8.87
N ALA A 73 8.30 -13.23 -9.79
CA ALA A 73 7.72 -11.92 -9.64
C ALA A 73 6.65 -11.69 -10.72
N ILE A 74 5.47 -11.24 -10.30
CA ILE A 74 4.38 -10.91 -11.21
C ILE A 74 3.99 -9.47 -10.97
N VAL A 75 3.99 -8.66 -12.03
CA VAL A 75 3.65 -7.24 -11.98
C VAL A 75 2.40 -7.03 -12.82
N PHE A 76 1.35 -6.49 -12.20
CA PHE A 76 0.13 -6.06 -12.91
C PHE A 76 0.19 -4.56 -13.16
N LEU A 77 0.33 -4.15 -14.42
CA LEU A 77 0.13 -2.78 -14.89
C LEU A 77 -1.32 -2.63 -15.37
N THR A 78 -2.22 -2.26 -14.46
CA THR A 78 -3.66 -2.20 -14.72
C THR A 78 -4.30 -0.91 -14.22
N GLU A 79 -5.61 -0.77 -14.37
CA GLU A 79 -6.43 0.28 -13.78
C GLU A 79 -7.42 -0.39 -12.80
N GLY A 80 -7.83 0.30 -11.74
CA GLY A 80 -8.90 -0.19 -10.86
C GLY A 80 -10.24 0.47 -11.20
N ASP A 81 -11.35 -0.25 -10.98
CA ASP A 81 -12.68 0.31 -11.18
C ASP A 81 -13.10 1.10 -9.92
N PRO A 82 -13.59 2.35 -10.06
CA PRO A 82 -14.14 3.12 -8.94
C PRO A 82 -15.26 2.41 -8.17
N GLN A 83 -15.90 1.38 -8.73
CA GLN A 83 -16.94 0.58 -8.08
C GLN A 83 -16.38 -0.69 -7.40
N GLY A 84 -15.08 -0.97 -7.52
CA GLY A 84 -14.46 -2.23 -7.13
C GLY A 84 -14.32 -3.21 -8.30
N GLY A 85 -13.37 -4.13 -8.21
CA GLY A 85 -12.93 -4.94 -9.34
C GLY A 85 -11.79 -4.29 -10.13
N TRP A 86 -11.16 -5.10 -10.99
CA TRP A 86 -10.03 -4.68 -11.82
C TRP A 86 -10.44 -4.67 -13.29
N TRP A 87 -9.90 -3.72 -14.04
CA TRP A 87 -10.19 -3.64 -15.47
C TRP A 87 -9.47 -4.75 -16.21
N HIS A 88 -10.22 -5.49 -17.02
CA HIS A 88 -9.68 -6.50 -17.93
C HIS A 88 -9.28 -5.87 -19.29
N THR A 89 -9.99 -4.81 -19.71
CA THR A 89 -9.84 -4.18 -21.03
C THR A 89 -10.24 -2.68 -21.00
N SER A 90 -9.29 -1.74 -20.91
CA SER A 90 -9.66 -0.31 -20.88
C SER A 90 -9.72 0.40 -22.24
N GLN A 91 -9.04 -0.03 -23.32
CA GLN A 91 -9.12 0.71 -24.61
C GLN A 91 -8.91 -0.14 -25.90
N HIS A 92 -9.83 -1.05 -26.22
CA HIS A 92 -10.00 -1.71 -27.54
C HIS A 92 -9.17 -2.98 -27.84
N GLY A 93 -9.83 -4.12 -27.65
CA GLY A 93 -9.57 -5.38 -28.33
C GLY A 93 -10.85 -6.20 -28.41
N ASN A 94 -11.70 -5.94 -29.42
CA ASN A 94 -12.94 -6.64 -29.81
C ASN A 94 -13.97 -7.07 -28.74
N GLN A 95 -13.73 -6.85 -27.44
CA GLN A 95 -14.60 -7.18 -26.33
C GLN A 95 -14.93 -5.89 -25.57
N LYS A 96 -16.21 -5.70 -25.24
CA LYS A 96 -16.69 -4.59 -24.42
C LYS A 96 -15.87 -4.53 -23.13
N SER A 97 -15.49 -3.32 -22.69
CA SER A 97 -14.85 -3.14 -21.40
C SER A 97 -15.66 -3.84 -20.31
N SER A 98 -15.07 -4.85 -19.69
CA SER A 98 -15.70 -5.65 -18.65
C SER A 98 -14.87 -5.53 -17.37
N SER A 99 -15.51 -5.11 -16.30
CA SER A 99 -14.97 -5.25 -14.96
C SER A 99 -15.09 -6.71 -14.52
N VAL A 100 -14.11 -7.17 -13.74
CA VAL A 100 -14.10 -8.51 -13.15
C VAL A 100 -13.78 -8.41 -11.66
N ALA A 101 -14.33 -9.33 -10.88
CA ALA A 101 -14.03 -9.42 -9.46
C ALA A 101 -12.54 -9.76 -9.25
N GLU A 102 -11.99 -9.37 -8.10
CA GLU A 102 -10.56 -9.47 -7.84
C GLU A 102 -10.05 -10.92 -7.83
N ASP A 103 -10.83 -11.84 -7.28
CA ASP A 103 -10.51 -13.28 -7.26
C ASP A 103 -10.52 -13.90 -8.66
N GLN A 104 -11.51 -13.53 -9.49
CA GLN A 104 -11.61 -14.00 -10.87
C GLN A 104 -10.47 -13.48 -11.72
N PHE A 105 -10.12 -12.19 -11.58
CA PHE A 105 -8.98 -11.59 -12.24
C PHE A 105 -7.68 -12.35 -11.93
N LEU A 106 -7.45 -12.59 -10.63
CA LEU A 106 -6.25 -13.28 -10.18
C LEU A 106 -6.24 -14.74 -10.66
N GLU A 107 -7.38 -15.43 -10.67
CA GLU A 107 -7.48 -16.78 -11.24
C GLU A 107 -7.06 -16.78 -12.72
N THR A 108 -7.69 -15.95 -13.56
CA THR A 108 -7.38 -15.86 -15.00
C THR A 108 -5.89 -15.62 -15.26
N CYS A 109 -5.28 -14.66 -14.56
CA CYS A 109 -3.89 -14.31 -14.81
C CYS A 109 -2.87 -15.29 -14.20
N LEU A 110 -3.19 -15.90 -13.06
CA LEU A 110 -2.19 -16.60 -12.25
C LEU A 110 -2.36 -18.12 -12.22
N HIS A 111 -3.49 -18.66 -12.70
CA HIS A 111 -3.79 -20.09 -12.66
C HIS A 111 -2.66 -20.94 -13.25
N THR A 112 -2.23 -20.59 -14.46
CA THR A 112 -1.22 -21.34 -15.23
C THR A 112 0.21 -21.15 -14.69
N LEU A 113 0.44 -20.09 -13.91
CA LEU A 113 1.71 -19.83 -13.24
C LEU A 113 1.83 -20.52 -11.87
N ARG A 114 0.77 -21.20 -11.39
CA ARG A 114 0.79 -21.89 -10.08
C ARG A 114 1.88 -22.93 -9.96
N LYS A 115 2.12 -23.73 -11.01
CA LYS A 115 3.17 -24.76 -11.02
C LYS A 115 4.57 -24.14 -10.87
N ILE A 116 4.80 -22.99 -11.51
CA ILE A 116 6.04 -22.21 -11.36
C ILE A 116 6.14 -21.65 -9.93
N ALA A 117 5.06 -21.07 -9.43
CA ALA A 117 5.01 -20.49 -8.08
C ALA A 117 5.28 -21.52 -6.97
N GLN A 118 4.83 -22.76 -7.13
CA GLN A 118 5.08 -23.86 -6.19
C GLN A 118 6.57 -24.26 -6.09
N ARG A 119 7.33 -24.08 -7.18
CA ARG A 119 8.77 -24.39 -7.23
C ARG A 119 9.65 -23.21 -6.82
N ALA A 120 9.15 -22.00 -6.93
CA ALA A 120 9.90 -20.78 -6.63
C ALA A 120 10.20 -20.66 -5.12
N LEU A 121 11.35 -20.11 -4.76
CA LEU A 121 11.67 -19.75 -3.38
C LEU A 121 10.69 -18.71 -2.82
N THR A 122 10.31 -17.75 -3.66
CA THR A 122 9.24 -16.80 -3.38
C THR A 122 8.43 -16.57 -4.65
N ALA A 123 7.11 -16.44 -4.52
CA ALA A 123 6.21 -16.12 -5.63
C ALA A 123 5.38 -14.89 -5.25
N ARG A 124 5.78 -13.72 -5.77
CA ARG A 124 5.28 -12.42 -5.31
C ARG A 124 4.53 -11.69 -6.41
N VAL A 125 3.42 -11.07 -6.03
CA VAL A 125 2.57 -10.28 -6.92
C VAL A 125 2.66 -8.81 -6.53
N PHE A 126 2.80 -7.93 -7.51
CA PHE A 126 2.86 -6.50 -7.35
C PHE A 126 1.78 -5.86 -8.23
N GLY A 127 0.84 -5.17 -7.58
CA GLY A 127 -0.12 -4.33 -8.27
C GLY A 127 0.49 -2.96 -8.53
N VAL A 128 0.35 -2.49 -9.77
CA VAL A 128 0.79 -1.17 -10.23
C VAL A 128 -0.40 -0.61 -11.00
N SER A 129 -1.08 0.37 -10.43
CA SER A 129 -2.34 0.86 -11.00
C SER A 129 -2.60 2.31 -10.65
N CYS A 130 -3.18 3.04 -11.61
CA CYS A 130 -3.89 4.27 -11.31
C CYS A 130 -5.28 3.92 -10.75
N GLY A 131 -5.33 3.61 -9.46
CA GLY A 131 -6.57 3.60 -8.69
C GLY A 131 -7.14 2.23 -8.31
N PHE A 132 -6.41 1.43 -7.54
CA PHE A 132 -7.05 0.31 -6.85
C PHE A 132 -8.11 0.84 -5.88
N ASN A 133 -9.39 0.61 -6.16
CA ASN A 133 -10.43 0.82 -5.16
C ASN A 133 -10.47 -0.35 -4.17
N LEU A 134 -9.41 -0.49 -3.35
CA LEU A 134 -9.33 -1.47 -2.27
C LEU A 134 -10.29 -1.16 -1.12
N GLN A 135 -10.92 0.01 -1.15
CA GLN A 135 -11.87 0.45 -0.12
C GLN A 135 -13.27 -0.16 -0.35
N THR A 136 -13.55 -0.71 -1.53
CA THR A 136 -14.78 -1.44 -1.79
C THR A 136 -14.90 -2.64 -0.86
N LYS A 137 -16.06 -2.77 -0.21
CA LYS A 137 -16.33 -3.82 0.76
C LYS A 137 -16.16 -5.20 0.12
N GLY A 138 -15.26 -6.01 0.68
CA GLY A 138 -15.03 -7.40 0.26
C GLY A 138 -13.90 -7.61 -0.74
N SER A 139 -13.45 -6.57 -1.46
CA SER A 139 -12.36 -6.68 -2.44
C SER A 139 -11.08 -7.26 -1.86
N LEU A 140 -10.62 -6.72 -0.71
CA LEU A 140 -9.43 -7.22 -0.02
C LEU A 140 -9.61 -8.63 0.56
N ASN A 141 -10.82 -9.02 0.99
CA ASN A 141 -11.09 -10.39 1.44
C ASN A 141 -11.00 -11.38 0.27
N ARG A 142 -11.56 -11.05 -0.90
CA ARG A 142 -11.45 -11.90 -2.10
C ARG A 142 -10.00 -12.16 -2.49
N ILE A 143 -9.18 -11.11 -2.51
CA ILE A 143 -7.74 -11.22 -2.78
C ILE A 143 -7.05 -12.09 -1.71
N LYS A 144 -7.36 -11.86 -0.42
CA LYS A 144 -6.79 -12.65 0.68
C LYS A 144 -7.16 -14.12 0.56
N GLU A 145 -8.42 -14.45 0.32
CA GLU A 145 -8.91 -15.83 0.16
C GLU A 145 -8.25 -16.52 -1.03
N TYR A 146 -8.12 -15.83 -2.16
CA TYR A 146 -7.38 -16.33 -3.32
C TYR A 146 -5.93 -16.68 -2.97
N LEU A 147 -5.21 -15.76 -2.32
CA LEU A 147 -3.81 -15.98 -1.94
C LEU A 147 -3.66 -17.10 -0.92
N GLN A 148 -4.59 -17.22 0.04
CA GLN A 148 -4.56 -18.26 1.05
C GLN A 148 -4.57 -19.67 0.43
N ARG A 149 -5.29 -19.84 -0.69
CA ARG A 149 -5.46 -21.12 -1.41
C ARG A 149 -4.40 -21.40 -2.48
N THR A 150 -3.53 -20.46 -2.79
CA THR A 150 -2.54 -20.59 -3.87
C THR A 150 -1.10 -20.66 -3.36
N ALA A 151 -0.13 -20.83 -4.25
CA ALA A 151 1.30 -20.87 -3.90
C ALA A 151 1.96 -19.49 -3.81
N PHE A 152 1.24 -18.42 -4.15
CA PHE A 152 1.75 -17.05 -4.05
C PHE A 152 1.95 -16.66 -2.58
N THR A 153 3.14 -16.17 -2.25
CA THR A 153 3.51 -15.87 -0.86
C THR A 153 3.18 -14.44 -0.46
N SER A 154 3.01 -13.53 -1.43
CA SER A 154 2.60 -12.16 -1.13
C SER A 154 1.96 -11.43 -2.29
N ILE A 155 1.10 -10.46 -1.97
CA ILE A 155 0.71 -9.39 -2.88
C ILE A 155 0.98 -8.02 -2.24
N VAL A 156 1.48 -7.08 -3.04
CA VAL A 156 1.64 -5.67 -2.66
C VAL A 156 0.80 -4.82 -3.60
N LEU A 157 -0.11 -4.02 -3.06
CA LEU A 157 -1.04 -3.19 -3.84
C LEU A 157 -0.94 -1.73 -3.34
N PRO A 158 -0.92 -0.72 -4.21
CA PRO A 158 -1.03 0.67 -3.76
C PRO A 158 -2.41 0.91 -3.14
N SER A 159 -2.42 1.54 -1.96
CA SER A 159 -3.65 1.86 -1.20
C SER A 159 -4.21 3.24 -1.52
N THR A 160 -3.50 4.06 -2.30
CA THR A 160 -3.93 5.40 -2.72
C THR A 160 -3.90 5.53 -4.24
N CYS A 161 -4.94 6.14 -4.79
CA CYS A 161 -5.18 6.26 -6.24
C CYS A 161 -4.46 7.45 -6.89
N SER A 162 -3.52 8.08 -6.19
CA SER A 162 -3.08 9.46 -6.48
C SER A 162 -1.92 9.57 -7.46
N LEU A 163 -1.30 8.46 -7.88
CA LEU A 163 -0.18 8.47 -8.81
C LEU A 163 -0.58 7.94 -10.17
N LEU A 164 -0.11 8.64 -11.20
CA LEU A 164 -0.16 8.13 -12.55
C LEU A 164 0.81 6.96 -12.69
N MET A 165 0.44 5.99 -13.54
CA MET A 165 1.25 4.79 -13.79
C MET A 165 2.70 5.14 -14.18
N CYS A 166 2.86 6.15 -15.04
CA CYS A 166 4.17 6.60 -15.52
C CYS A 166 5.06 7.09 -14.37
N GLU A 167 4.52 7.86 -13.43
CA GLU A 167 5.26 8.33 -12.25
C GLU A 167 5.67 7.15 -11.38
N TYR A 168 4.73 6.23 -11.12
CA TYR A 168 4.97 5.04 -10.32
C TYR A 168 6.09 4.16 -10.89
N LEU A 169 6.13 3.99 -12.21
CA LEU A 169 7.14 3.20 -12.91
C LEU A 169 8.55 3.79 -12.82
N TYR A 170 8.73 5.12 -12.80
CA TYR A 170 10.05 5.70 -12.56
C TYR A 170 10.58 5.43 -11.15
N MET A 171 9.67 5.19 -10.19
CA MET A 171 10.00 4.88 -8.80
C MET A 171 10.24 3.38 -8.56
N MET A 172 9.87 2.52 -9.52
CA MET A 172 9.84 1.05 -9.37
C MET A 172 11.20 0.32 -9.52
N PRO A 173 12.12 0.62 -10.45
CA PRO A 173 13.27 -0.26 -10.72
C PRO A 173 14.26 -0.37 -9.55
N LYS A 174 14.51 0.74 -8.85
CA LYS A 174 15.35 0.77 -7.64
C LYS A 174 14.69 0.03 -6.48
N SER A 175 13.36 0.09 -6.38
CA SER A 175 12.57 -0.53 -5.31
C SER A 175 12.32 -2.01 -5.50
N LEU A 176 11.94 -2.43 -6.71
CA LEU A 176 11.64 -3.83 -7.00
C LEU A 176 12.87 -4.71 -7.05
N SER A 177 14.01 -4.32 -7.65
CA SER A 177 15.19 -5.19 -7.72
C SER A 177 15.62 -5.76 -6.35
N THR A 178 15.57 -4.93 -5.30
CA THR A 178 15.84 -5.38 -3.92
C THR A 178 14.62 -6.08 -3.31
N VAL A 179 13.40 -5.63 -3.60
CA VAL A 179 12.18 -6.28 -3.07
C VAL A 179 11.91 -7.65 -3.70
N LEU A 180 12.37 -7.92 -4.91
CA LEU A 180 12.11 -9.16 -5.63
C LEU A 180 12.98 -10.33 -5.16
N LEU A 181 14.20 -10.04 -4.67
CA LEU A 181 15.21 -11.07 -4.36
C LEU A 181 15.32 -11.42 -2.86
N TRP A 182 14.71 -10.66 -1.96
CA TRP A 182 15.02 -10.75 -0.52
C TRP A 182 13.87 -11.32 0.31
N CYS A 183 14.17 -12.22 1.25
CA CYS A 183 13.18 -13.00 2.00
C CYS A 183 12.21 -12.16 2.88
N ARG A 184 12.61 -10.96 3.34
CA ARG A 184 11.78 -10.11 4.23
C ARG A 184 11.14 -8.95 3.48
N LEU A 185 10.00 -9.20 2.84
CA LEU A 185 9.26 -8.24 2.02
C LEU A 185 9.03 -6.90 2.75
N GLY A 186 8.49 -6.94 3.97
CA GLY A 186 8.15 -5.73 4.74
C GLY A 186 9.36 -4.81 4.98
N SER A 187 10.46 -5.32 5.52
CA SER A 187 11.66 -4.50 5.80
C SER A 187 12.25 -3.92 4.52
N THR A 188 12.27 -4.69 3.43
CA THR A 188 12.81 -4.24 2.16
C THR A 188 11.92 -3.16 1.54
N LEU A 189 10.59 -3.30 1.64
CA LEU A 189 9.65 -2.26 1.20
C LEU A 189 9.88 -0.95 1.96
N PHE A 190 9.95 -0.99 3.30
CA PHE A 190 10.25 0.21 4.10
C PHE A 190 11.61 0.82 3.75
N GLY A 191 12.61 -0.02 3.48
CA GLY A 191 13.95 0.41 3.10
C GLY A 191 13.99 1.13 1.75
N VAL A 192 13.21 0.70 0.75
CA VAL A 192 13.29 1.30 -0.60
C VAL A 192 12.14 2.26 -0.91
N TRP A 193 10.88 1.82 -0.77
CA TRP A 193 9.72 2.71 -0.94
C TRP A 193 9.76 3.85 0.08
N GLY A 194 10.09 3.54 1.34
CA GLY A 194 10.15 4.54 2.40
C GLY A 194 11.23 5.61 2.21
N ARG A 195 12.33 5.31 1.50
CA ARG A 195 13.41 6.29 1.24
C ARG A 195 13.11 7.23 0.08
N SER A 196 12.35 6.80 -0.93
CA SER A 196 11.93 7.71 -2.02
C SER A 196 10.85 8.67 -1.51
N LYS A 197 11.15 9.97 -1.55
CA LYS A 197 10.23 11.03 -1.13
C LYS A 197 9.03 11.10 -2.07
N GLU A 198 9.32 10.95 -3.36
CA GLU A 198 8.38 10.93 -4.45
C GLU A 198 7.42 9.75 -4.29
N ALA A 199 7.91 8.54 -4.01
CA ALA A 199 7.05 7.38 -3.89
C ALA A 199 6.14 7.47 -2.67
N ARG A 200 6.72 7.73 -1.49
CA ARG A 200 5.98 7.63 -0.22
C ARG A 200 4.93 8.72 -0.03
N ILE A 201 5.12 9.92 -0.57
CA ILE A 201 4.17 11.03 -0.38
C ILE A 201 2.84 10.71 -1.06
N HIS A 202 2.90 10.06 -2.22
CA HIS A 202 1.76 9.87 -3.09
C HIS A 202 1.21 8.44 -3.08
N THR A 203 1.96 7.45 -2.56
CA THR A 203 1.46 6.08 -2.37
C THR A 203 1.37 5.66 -0.92
N GLY A 204 0.28 5.01 -0.55
CA GLY A 204 0.27 4.01 0.52
C GLY A 204 0.32 2.61 -0.07
N LEU A 205 0.50 1.58 0.77
CA LEU A 205 0.57 0.18 0.37
C LEU A 205 -0.40 -0.67 1.21
N VAL A 206 -1.07 -1.62 0.58
CA VAL A 206 -1.61 -2.81 1.23
C VAL A 206 -0.66 -3.96 0.95
N ILE A 207 -0.22 -4.62 2.00
CA ILE A 207 0.71 -5.75 1.93
C ILE A 207 -0.02 -6.95 2.52
N MET A 208 -0.18 -8.00 1.72
CA MET A 208 -0.56 -9.33 2.22
C MET A 208 0.64 -10.22 2.05
N ASP A 209 1.22 -10.70 3.14
CA ASP A 209 2.44 -11.51 3.10
C ASP A 209 2.43 -12.67 4.09
N ARG A 210 3.08 -13.76 3.71
CA ARG A 210 3.42 -14.90 4.58
C ARG A 210 4.83 -15.36 4.26
N ALA A 211 5.53 -15.84 5.29
CA ALA A 211 6.87 -16.38 5.10
C ALA A 211 6.83 -17.71 4.31
N GLU A 212 5.81 -18.53 4.57
CA GLU A 212 5.62 -19.85 3.98
C GLU A 212 4.15 -20.09 3.66
N GLN A 213 3.85 -20.95 2.69
CA GLN A 213 2.49 -21.22 2.22
C GLN A 213 1.55 -21.72 3.33
N LYS A 214 2.07 -22.48 4.30
CA LYS A 214 1.30 -23.05 5.40
C LYS A 214 0.90 -22.03 6.47
N LEU A 215 1.55 -20.87 6.48
CA LEU A 215 1.28 -19.82 7.46
C LEU A 215 0.12 -18.93 7.02
N THR A 216 -0.57 -18.38 8.02
CA THR A 216 -1.64 -17.39 7.80
C THR A 216 -1.07 -16.12 7.16
N LEU A 217 -1.79 -15.58 6.18
CA LEU A 217 -1.44 -14.28 5.59
C LEU A 217 -1.56 -13.17 6.63
N ASN A 218 -0.47 -12.43 6.81
CA ASN A 218 -0.49 -11.16 7.50
C ASN A 218 -0.94 -10.08 6.51
N VAL A 219 -2.02 -9.38 6.83
CA VAL A 219 -2.55 -8.30 6.01
C VAL A 219 -2.41 -6.99 6.76
N ARG A 220 -1.73 -6.03 6.13
CA ARG A 220 -1.47 -4.71 6.71
C ARG A 220 -1.58 -3.61 5.68
N GLN A 221 -2.09 -2.47 6.11
CA GLN A 221 -2.04 -1.23 5.36
C GLN A 221 -0.95 -0.34 5.94
N VAL A 222 -0.14 0.23 5.07
CA VAL A 222 0.97 1.12 5.41
C VAL A 222 0.81 2.42 4.65
N GLN A 223 0.95 3.56 5.33
CA GLN A 223 0.88 4.87 4.70
C GLN A 223 1.95 5.80 5.27
N TYR A 224 2.50 6.67 4.43
CA TYR A 224 3.35 7.76 4.92
C TYR A 224 2.52 8.73 5.77
N ALA A 225 2.96 8.93 7.02
CA ALA A 225 2.18 9.60 8.05
C ALA A 225 3.07 10.57 8.87
N PRO A 226 3.68 11.59 8.24
CA PRO A 226 4.43 12.59 8.98
C PRO A 226 3.47 13.34 9.91
N ILE A 227 3.83 13.48 11.19
CA ILE A 227 2.97 14.14 12.19
C ILE A 227 2.55 15.54 11.75
N ALA A 228 3.43 16.27 11.06
CA ALA A 228 3.17 17.63 10.60
C ALA A 228 2.04 17.76 9.55
N LEU A 229 1.76 16.71 8.77
CA LEU A 229 0.81 16.77 7.64
C LEU A 229 -0.28 15.70 7.70
N ARG A 230 0.04 14.54 8.27
CA ARG A 230 -0.81 13.34 8.31
C ARG A 230 -0.65 12.57 9.62
N PRO A 231 -1.04 13.14 10.79
CA PRO A 231 -0.98 12.41 12.06
C PRO A 231 -1.75 11.09 11.95
N LEU A 232 -1.09 9.97 12.25
CA LEU A 232 -1.69 8.62 12.16
C LEU A 232 -2.37 8.31 10.81
N GLY A 233 -1.86 8.90 9.73
CA GLY A 233 -2.39 8.73 8.37
C GLY A 233 -3.63 9.57 8.05
N VAL A 234 -4.07 10.44 8.96
CA VAL A 234 -5.22 11.33 8.74
C VAL A 234 -4.79 12.57 7.98
N GLN A 235 -5.28 12.75 6.75
CA GLN A 235 -5.00 13.96 5.96
C GLN A 235 -5.58 15.20 6.64
N LEU A 236 -4.72 16.16 6.99
CA LEU A 236 -5.14 17.45 7.50
C LEU A 236 -5.75 18.29 6.36
N PRO A 237 -6.75 19.15 6.66
CA PRO A 237 -7.26 20.10 5.69
C PRO A 237 -6.16 21.07 5.26
N VAL A 238 -6.24 21.59 4.04
CA VAL A 238 -5.24 22.54 3.52
C VAL A 238 -5.37 23.85 4.28
N ALA A 239 -4.34 24.23 5.04
CA ALA A 239 -4.35 25.45 5.86
C ALA A 239 -4.62 26.72 5.03
N ARG A 240 -4.12 26.81 3.80
CA ARG A 240 -4.44 27.90 2.86
C ARG A 240 -5.94 28.05 2.61
N ALA A 241 -6.64 26.94 2.36
CA ALA A 241 -8.07 26.97 2.08
C ALA A 241 -8.90 27.45 3.28
N ILE A 242 -8.37 27.29 4.50
CA ILE A 242 -9.00 27.73 5.75
C ILE A 242 -8.65 29.17 6.08
N CYS A 243 -7.37 29.55 5.98
CA CYS A 243 -6.92 30.90 6.37
C CYS A 243 -7.21 31.97 5.29
N GLY A 244 -7.42 31.60 4.02
CA GLY A 244 -7.55 32.57 2.92
C GLY A 244 -6.26 33.37 2.61
N CYS A 245 -5.10 32.91 3.09
CA CYS A 245 -3.81 33.59 2.91
C CYS A 245 -3.36 33.59 1.43
N LEU A 246 -2.70 34.69 1.02
CA LEU A 246 -2.09 34.86 -0.32
C LEU A 246 -0.89 33.90 -0.53
N GLU A 247 -0.57 33.62 -1.80
CA GLU A 247 0.39 32.58 -2.24
C GLU A 247 1.83 32.75 -1.72
N ASN A 248 2.20 33.95 -1.27
CA ASN A 248 3.57 34.27 -0.89
C ASN A 248 3.88 34.07 0.60
N LEU A 249 2.91 33.58 1.40
CA LEU A 249 3.10 33.30 2.83
C LEU A 249 3.34 31.80 3.07
N GLN A 250 4.09 31.44 4.12
CA GLN A 250 4.13 30.05 4.58
C GLN A 250 2.72 29.66 5.09
N THR A 251 1.96 28.93 4.27
CA THR A 251 0.58 28.55 4.57
C THR A 251 0.42 27.18 5.23
N ASP A 252 1.50 26.60 5.75
CA ASP A 252 1.44 25.25 6.33
C ASP A 252 0.98 25.24 7.79
N TRP A 253 0.48 24.08 8.22
CA TRP A 253 0.28 23.77 9.63
C TRP A 253 1.63 23.58 10.33
N ALA A 254 1.81 24.25 11.47
CA ALA A 254 2.91 24.00 12.40
C ALA A 254 2.39 23.15 13.56
N PHE A 255 2.89 21.94 13.69
CA PHE A 255 2.62 21.08 14.85
C PHE A 255 3.11 21.76 16.14
N LYS A 256 2.25 21.77 17.16
CA LYS A 256 2.55 22.39 18.47
C LYS A 256 2.70 21.36 19.55
N LYS A 257 1.74 20.45 19.67
CA LYS A 257 1.70 19.49 20.77
C LYS A 257 0.82 18.30 20.45
N GLN A 258 1.16 17.17 21.06
CA GLN A 258 0.32 15.98 21.15
C GLN A 258 -0.09 15.78 22.61
N LEU A 259 -1.36 15.43 22.84
CA LEU A 259 -1.93 15.18 24.16
C LEU A 259 -2.62 13.81 24.17
N PRO A 260 -2.36 12.95 25.16
CA PRO A 260 -3.17 11.75 25.37
C PRO A 260 -4.56 12.14 25.91
N ASN A 261 -5.60 11.43 25.48
CA ASN A 261 -6.97 11.58 25.95
C ASN A 261 -7.61 10.19 26.07
N GLY A 262 -7.26 9.43 27.13
CA GLY A 262 -7.64 8.03 27.26
C GLY A 262 -7.21 7.19 26.04
N PRO A 263 -8.13 6.51 25.34
CA PRO A 263 -7.81 5.76 24.12
C PRO A 263 -7.60 6.65 22.87
N GLU A 264 -7.85 7.96 22.97
CA GLU A 264 -7.64 8.93 21.89
C GLU A 264 -6.31 9.69 22.03
N ILE A 265 -5.88 10.27 20.92
CA ILE A 265 -4.73 11.17 20.87
C ILE A 265 -5.19 12.48 20.20
N ILE A 266 -4.93 13.60 20.86
CA ILE A 266 -5.24 14.94 20.34
C ILE A 266 -3.96 15.59 19.84
N PHE A 267 -3.97 16.02 18.58
CA PHE A 267 -2.88 16.76 17.94
C PHE A 267 -3.29 18.22 17.75
N ILE A 268 -2.40 19.14 18.12
CA ILE A 268 -2.63 20.58 17.99
C ILE A 268 -1.67 21.16 16.96
N TYR A 269 -2.23 21.93 16.04
CA TYR A 269 -1.51 22.64 15.00
C TYR A 269 -1.89 24.12 15.00
N CYS A 270 -0.96 24.99 14.65
CA CYS A 270 -1.28 26.38 14.31
C CYS A 270 -0.85 26.67 12.88
N SER A 271 -1.69 27.34 12.11
CA SER A 271 -1.32 27.84 10.80
C SER A 271 -0.21 28.88 10.93
N ARG A 272 0.79 28.82 10.05
CA ARG A 272 1.91 29.77 10.08
C ARG A 272 1.54 31.17 9.58
N CYS A 273 0.58 31.28 8.67
CA CYS A 273 0.24 32.56 8.06
C CYS A 273 -0.72 33.40 8.90
N CYS A 274 -1.72 32.79 9.54
CA CYS A 274 -2.79 33.51 10.21
C CYS A 274 -2.94 33.17 11.70
N GLY A 275 -2.21 32.18 12.21
CA GLY A 275 -2.25 31.79 13.62
C GLY A 275 -3.48 30.98 14.03
N MET A 276 -4.43 30.70 13.11
CA MET A 276 -5.56 29.80 13.34
C MET A 276 -5.09 28.47 13.88
N GLU A 277 -5.84 27.91 14.83
CA GLU A 277 -5.52 26.64 15.47
C GLU A 277 -6.41 25.52 14.94
N LEU A 278 -5.81 24.36 14.70
CA LEU A 278 -6.48 23.12 14.36
C LEU A 278 -6.16 22.09 15.44
N GLN A 279 -7.20 21.63 16.13
CA GLN A 279 -7.14 20.52 17.08
C GLN A 279 -7.75 19.27 16.43
N VAL A 280 -7.02 18.15 16.45
CA VAL A 280 -7.40 16.89 15.78
C VAL A 280 -7.40 15.76 16.80
N GLY A 281 -8.58 15.30 17.20
CA GLY A 281 -8.75 14.10 18.02
C GLY A 281 -8.81 12.85 17.15
N ILE A 282 -7.99 11.84 17.46
CA ILE A 282 -7.91 10.58 16.71
C ILE A 282 -8.01 9.40 17.67
N PHE A 283 -8.98 8.51 17.46
CA PHE A 283 -8.98 7.16 18.03
C PHE A 283 -8.25 6.20 17.07
N PRO A 284 -7.01 5.77 17.39
CA PRO A 284 -6.16 5.02 16.46
C PRO A 284 -6.63 3.58 16.22
N GLY A 285 -7.31 2.94 17.19
CA GLY A 285 -7.61 1.51 17.12
C GLY A 285 -6.33 0.67 17.00
N SER A 286 -6.26 -0.19 15.99
CA SER A 286 -5.07 -1.03 15.73
C SER A 286 -3.92 -0.29 15.03
N ARG A 287 -4.09 1.00 14.69
CA ARG A 287 -3.06 1.79 14.01
C ARG A 287 -1.87 2.03 14.93
N LYS A 288 -0.68 1.82 14.37
CA LYS A 288 0.59 2.09 15.03
C LYS A 288 1.43 3.02 14.17
N GLN A 289 2.12 3.93 14.84
CA GLN A 289 3.12 4.77 14.20
C GLN A 289 4.46 4.03 14.21
N LEU A 290 5.09 3.94 13.05
CA LEU A 290 6.37 3.30 12.84
C LEU A 290 7.36 4.34 12.35
N VAL A 291 8.59 4.31 12.85
CA VAL A 291 9.67 5.17 12.35
C VAL A 291 10.74 4.27 11.71
N TYR A 292 10.96 4.45 10.43
CA TYR A 292 12.01 3.77 9.67
C TYR A 292 12.82 4.82 8.89
N HIS A 293 14.14 4.80 9.03
CA HIS A 293 15.04 5.72 8.33
C HIS A 293 14.62 7.20 8.47
N GLU A 294 14.29 7.63 9.69
CA GLU A 294 13.81 9.00 10.00
C GLU A 294 12.48 9.39 9.34
N VAL A 295 11.83 8.45 8.66
CA VAL A 295 10.53 8.62 8.02
C VAL A 295 9.46 7.96 8.87
N THR A 296 8.36 8.68 9.09
CA THR A 296 7.24 8.17 9.87
C THR A 296 6.14 7.58 9.00
N PHE A 297 5.73 6.36 9.34
CA PHE A 297 4.66 5.61 8.69
C PHE A 297 3.56 5.30 9.69
N MET A 298 2.35 5.15 9.19
CA MET A 298 1.25 4.51 9.90
C MET A 298 1.11 3.10 9.35
N SER A 299 0.97 2.12 10.25
CA SER A 299 0.61 0.75 9.92
C SER A 299 -0.69 0.37 10.62
N GLU A 300 -1.61 -0.23 9.88
CA GLU A 300 -2.86 -0.78 10.38
C GLU A 300 -2.91 -2.26 10.06
N VAL A 301 -3.19 -3.08 11.07
CA VAL A 301 -3.34 -4.53 10.90
C VAL A 301 -4.80 -4.84 10.57
N TRP A 302 -5.01 -5.74 9.62
CA TRP A 302 -6.32 -6.23 9.22
C TRP A 302 -7.03 -6.96 10.36
N ASP A 303 -8.30 -6.61 10.59
CA ASP A 303 -9.15 -7.38 11.52
C ASP A 303 -9.63 -8.64 10.81
N THR A 304 -9.07 -9.79 11.18
CA THR A 304 -9.41 -11.08 10.57
C THR A 304 -10.85 -11.49 10.82
N ASN A 305 -11.44 -11.07 11.94
CA ASN A 305 -12.80 -11.46 12.32
C ASN A 305 -13.83 -10.62 11.57
N LYS A 306 -13.55 -9.32 11.39
CA LYS A 306 -14.44 -8.42 10.66
C LYS A 306 -14.19 -8.40 9.15
N GLY A 307 -13.04 -8.88 8.70
CA GLY A 307 -12.65 -8.86 7.30
C GLY A 307 -12.53 -7.43 6.76
N LEU A 308 -11.96 -6.50 7.54
CA LEU A 308 -11.74 -5.10 7.17
C LEU A 308 -10.64 -4.44 8.01
N PHE A 309 -10.13 -3.30 7.54
CA PHE A 309 -9.38 -2.37 8.37
C PHE A 309 -10.34 -1.59 9.27
N GLY A 310 -10.01 -1.48 10.55
CA GLY A 310 -10.95 -0.99 11.58
C GLY A 310 -11.10 0.53 11.62
N PHE A 311 -10.14 1.27 11.10
CA PHE A 311 -10.16 2.72 11.14
C PHE A 311 -11.05 3.33 10.05
N HIS A 312 -11.99 4.17 10.46
CA HIS A 312 -12.85 4.91 9.55
C HIS A 312 -12.84 6.40 9.91
N PRO A 313 -12.43 7.32 9.01
CA PRO A 313 -12.31 8.75 9.34
C PRO A 313 -13.55 9.36 10.00
N LEU A 314 -14.76 9.05 9.50
CA LEU A 314 -16.02 9.56 10.07
C LEU A 314 -16.34 9.11 11.50
N ARG A 315 -15.66 8.06 12.01
CA ARG A 315 -15.88 7.52 13.35
C ARG A 315 -14.70 7.76 14.28
N ASN A 316 -13.49 7.74 13.71
CA ASN A 316 -12.22 7.75 14.41
C ASN A 316 -11.55 9.13 14.45
N VAL A 317 -12.06 10.14 13.74
CA VAL A 317 -11.45 11.47 13.65
C VAL A 317 -12.47 12.55 13.99
N CYS A 318 -12.04 13.51 14.79
CA CYS A 318 -12.74 14.75 15.05
C CYS A 318 -11.77 15.91 14.89
N MET A 319 -12.18 16.97 14.20
CA MET A 319 -11.35 18.16 13.96
C MET A 319 -12.10 19.40 14.43
N LYS A 320 -11.42 20.29 15.15
CA LYS A 320 -11.93 21.59 15.58
C LYS A 320 -11.01 22.69 15.06
N LEU A 321 -11.59 23.68 14.40
CA LEU A 321 -10.90 24.89 13.98
C LEU A 321 -11.23 26.01 14.97
N LEU A 322 -10.20 26.71 15.43
CA LEU A 322 -10.29 27.75 16.44
C LEU A 322 -9.59 29.02 15.96
N PRO A 323 -10.08 30.20 16.35
CA PRO A 323 -9.45 31.47 16.02
C PRO A 323 -8.03 31.58 16.61
N PRO A 324 -7.18 32.49 16.09
CA PRO A 324 -5.87 32.73 16.67
C PRO A 324 -6.00 33.16 18.14
N ASN A 325 -5.12 32.65 18.99
CA ASN A 325 -5.06 33.06 20.39
C ASN A 325 -4.05 34.21 20.56
N GLU A 326 -4.47 35.32 21.18
CA GLU A 326 -3.67 36.54 21.38
C GLU A 326 -2.36 36.28 22.16
N GLY A 327 -2.32 35.21 22.98
CA GLY A 327 -1.12 34.82 23.73
C GLY A 327 -0.14 33.87 23.01
N LYS A 328 -0.37 33.51 21.74
CA LYS A 328 0.35 32.44 20.99
C LYS A 328 0.38 31.07 21.68
N LYS A 329 -0.40 30.89 22.75
CA LYS A 329 -0.59 29.61 23.45
C LYS A 329 -1.77 28.88 22.80
N PRO A 330 -1.71 27.54 22.70
CA PRO A 330 -2.86 26.76 22.27
C PRO A 330 -4.10 27.05 23.10
N HIS A 331 -5.27 27.00 22.48
CA HIS A 331 -6.55 27.00 23.19
C HIS A 331 -6.62 25.80 24.14
N PRO A 332 -7.34 25.92 25.28
CA PRO A 332 -7.59 24.80 26.16
C PRO A 332 -8.21 23.62 25.39
N VAL A 333 -7.72 22.42 25.68
CA VAL A 333 -8.24 21.18 25.12
C VAL A 333 -9.09 20.51 26.18
N ASP A 334 -10.34 20.23 25.83
CA ASP A 334 -11.22 19.42 26.67
C ASP A 334 -10.81 17.94 26.60
N ILE A 335 -10.06 17.48 27.60
CA ILE A 335 -9.61 16.10 27.77
C ILE A 335 -10.52 15.31 28.74
N GLY A 336 -11.66 15.89 29.15
CA GLY A 336 -12.61 15.24 30.06
C GLY A 336 -13.59 14.31 29.35
N GLN A 337 -13.66 14.38 28.02
CA GLN A 337 -14.55 13.59 27.19
C GLN A 337 -13.87 13.07 25.92
N MET A 338 -14.39 11.96 25.39
CA MET A 338 -13.96 11.43 24.10
C MET A 338 -14.54 12.28 22.97
N TRP A 339 -13.71 12.62 21.99
CA TRP A 339 -14.09 13.48 20.87
C TRP A 339 -14.67 12.71 19.69
N THR A 340 -14.27 11.44 19.55
CA THR A 340 -14.60 10.61 18.41
C THR A 340 -15.67 9.59 18.80
N LYS A 341 -16.56 9.26 17.86
CA LYS A 341 -17.60 8.24 18.09
C LYS A 341 -16.99 6.89 18.47
N ALA A 342 -15.85 6.55 17.89
CA ALA A 342 -15.14 5.31 18.18
C ALA A 342 -14.49 5.33 19.57
N GLY A 343 -13.90 6.45 19.99
CA GLY A 343 -13.36 6.62 21.34
C GLY A 343 -14.43 6.54 22.42
N SER A 344 -15.56 7.23 22.26
CA SER A 344 -16.69 7.14 23.21
C SER A 344 -17.21 5.71 23.36
N LYS A 345 -17.28 4.96 22.24
CA LYS A 345 -17.70 3.56 22.27
C LYS A 345 -16.67 2.69 22.99
N ALA A 346 -15.38 2.83 22.68
CA ALA A 346 -14.32 2.04 23.31
C ALA A 346 -14.31 2.22 24.83
N LEU A 347 -14.48 3.45 25.31
CA LEU A 347 -14.55 3.76 26.73
C LEU A 347 -15.77 3.11 27.42
N ALA A 348 -16.91 3.06 26.75
CA ALA A 348 -18.11 2.39 27.25
C ALA A 348 -17.96 0.85 27.26
N ASP A 349 -17.30 0.28 26.26
CA ASP A 349 -17.03 -1.15 26.19
C ASP A 349 -16.07 -1.57 27.32
N GLU A 350 -15.01 -0.80 27.59
CA GLU A 350 -14.07 -1.03 28.71
C GLU A 350 -14.75 -0.95 30.09
N SER A 351 -15.63 0.03 30.30
CA SER A 351 -16.35 0.15 31.58
C SER A 351 -17.35 -0.98 31.80
N SER A 352 -17.93 -1.54 30.72
CA SER A 352 -18.83 -2.70 30.82
C SER A 352 -18.11 -4.01 31.15
N MET A 353 -16.85 -4.18 30.71
CA MET A 353 -16.04 -5.36 31.03
C MET A 353 -15.58 -5.37 32.50
N ASN A 354 -15.27 -4.20 33.06
CA ASN A 354 -14.83 -4.07 34.45
C ASN A 354 -15.96 -4.22 35.49
N VAL A 355 -17.21 -4.32 35.06
CA VAL A 355 -18.39 -4.57 35.93
C VAL A 355 -18.78 -6.06 35.93
N ALA A 356 -18.19 -6.86 35.04
CA ALA A 356 -18.46 -8.28 34.90
C ALA A 356 -17.41 -9.20 35.58
N GLU A 357 -16.37 -8.61 36.19
CA GLU A 357 -15.45 -9.23 37.16
C GLU A 357 -15.89 -8.89 38.58
#